data_AF-A0A229R7U0-F1
#
_entry.id   AF-A0A229R7U0-F1
#
_cell.length_a   1.000
_cell.length_b   1.000
_cell.length_c   1.000
_cell.angle_alpha   90.00
_cell.angle_beta   90.00
_cell.angle_gamma   90.00
#
_symmetry.space_group_name_H-M   'P 1'
#
loop_
_entity.id
_entity.type
_entity.pdbx_description
1 polymer ?
#
loop_
_entity_poly.entity_id
_entity_poly.type
_entity_poly.pdbx_seq_one_letter_code
_entity_poly.pdbx_strand_id
1 'polypeptide(L)'
;MAASSEPRAVALGGGHGLHATLTALRRVTSQVTAVVTVADDGGSSGRLRRELGLLPPGDLRQAFAAFAAEDGGTLWAEVFQHRFGGDGALAGHAVGNLLLAGLFEVLGDPVAA
;
A
#
# COMPACT_ATOMS: atom_id res chain seq x y z
N MET A 1 23.96 31.21 -3.75
CA MET A 1 23.89 29.74 -3.67
C MET A 1 22.53 29.34 -4.21
N ALA A 2 22.46 28.61 -5.33
CA ALA A 2 21.19 28.05 -5.78
C ALA A 2 20.73 27.06 -4.70
N ALA A 3 19.51 27.23 -4.18
CA ALA A 3 18.90 26.24 -3.31
C ALA A 3 18.86 24.93 -4.10
N SER A 4 19.61 23.92 -3.67
CA SER A 4 19.57 22.60 -4.29
C SER A 4 18.16 22.06 -4.08
N SER A 5 17.34 22.06 -5.14
CA SER A 5 16.00 21.48 -5.10
C SER A 5 16.13 20.01 -4.76
N GLU A 6 15.30 19.54 -3.84
CA GLU A 6 15.25 18.14 -3.47
C GLU A 6 15.00 17.26 -4.72
N PRO A 7 15.75 16.16 -4.93
CA PRO A 7 15.55 15.30 -6.09
C PRO A 7 14.13 14.73 -6.12
N ARG A 8 13.50 14.66 -7.30
CA ARG A 8 12.21 13.97 -7.47
C ARG A 8 12.45 12.53 -7.91
N ALA A 9 11.81 11.59 -7.25
CA ALA A 9 11.97 10.16 -7.54
C ALA A 9 10.63 9.50 -7.86
N VAL A 10 10.61 8.70 -8.92
CA VAL A 10 9.46 7.85 -9.28
C VAL A 10 9.93 6.40 -9.26
N ALA A 11 9.23 5.56 -8.50
CA ALA A 11 9.47 4.12 -8.46
C ALA A 11 8.26 3.36 -9.00
N LEU A 12 8.49 2.42 -9.91
CA LEU A 12 7.46 1.63 -10.56
C LEU A 12 7.61 0.16 -10.17
N GLY A 13 6.53 -0.51 -9.78
CA GLY A 13 6.58 -1.93 -9.44
C GLY A 13 5.43 -2.42 -8.58
N GLY A 14 5.69 -3.43 -7.77
CA GLY A 14 4.77 -4.01 -6.80
C GLY A 14 5.50 -4.79 -5.70
N GLY A 15 4.74 -5.33 -4.76
CA GLY A 15 5.20 -6.22 -3.71
C GLY A 15 6.33 -5.67 -2.83
N HIS A 16 7.09 -6.59 -2.26
CA HIS A 16 8.18 -6.30 -1.33
C HIS A 16 9.35 -5.55 -1.99
N GLY A 17 9.58 -5.76 -3.29
CA GLY A 17 10.64 -5.06 -4.02
C GLY A 17 10.38 -3.56 -4.06
N LEU A 18 9.17 -3.16 -4.49
CA LEU A 18 8.79 -1.75 -4.48
C LEU A 18 8.77 -1.17 -3.06
N HIS A 19 8.23 -1.90 -2.07
CA HIS A 19 8.27 -1.46 -0.66
C HIS A 19 9.69 -1.10 -0.22
N ALA A 20 10.66 -2.00 -0.40
CA ALA A 20 12.04 -1.75 0.00
C ALA A 20 12.65 -0.56 -0.75
N THR A 21 12.36 -0.42 -2.05
CA THR A 21 12.79 0.73 -2.85
C THR A 21 12.21 2.04 -2.32
N LEU A 22 10.92 2.09 -1.98
CA LEU A 22 10.27 3.29 -1.45
C LEU A 22 10.83 3.67 -0.07
N THR A 23 11.00 2.71 0.84
CA THR A 23 11.63 2.93 2.15
C THR A 23 13.05 3.48 2.00
N ALA A 24 13.83 2.99 1.04
CA ALA A 24 15.17 3.51 0.78
C ALA A 24 15.15 4.92 0.15
N LEU A 25 14.28 5.16 -0.84
CA LEU A 25 14.14 6.46 -1.50
C LEU A 25 13.71 7.57 -0.54
N ARG A 26 12.85 7.26 0.44
CA ARG A 26 12.41 8.21 1.48
C ARG A 26 13.55 8.74 2.36
N ARG A 27 14.68 8.03 2.43
CA ARG A 27 15.90 8.52 3.10
C ARG A 27 16.72 9.50 2.26
N VAL A 28 16.44 9.57 0.96
CA VAL A 28 17.15 10.42 -0.01
C VAL A 28 16.33 11.66 -0.36
N THR A 29 15.00 11.52 -0.45
CA THR A 29 14.08 12.61 -0.78
C THR A 29 12.69 12.39 -0.19
N SER A 30 12.02 13.48 0.17
CA SER A 30 10.61 13.54 0.50
C SER A 30 9.71 13.46 -0.75
N GLN A 31 10.23 13.80 -1.93
CA GLN A 31 9.50 13.89 -3.20
C GLN A 31 9.47 12.53 -3.94
N VAL A 32 8.82 11.54 -3.32
CA VAL A 32 8.70 10.18 -3.87
C VAL A 32 7.29 9.95 -4.43
N THR A 33 7.20 9.45 -5.66
CA THR A 33 5.95 8.93 -6.25
C THR A 33 6.08 7.44 -6.51
N ALA A 34 5.09 6.65 -6.09
CA ALA A 34 5.00 5.24 -6.38
C ALA A 34 3.98 5.01 -7.52
N VAL A 35 4.38 4.30 -8.57
CA VAL A 35 3.48 3.75 -9.58
C VAL A 35 3.34 2.26 -9.30
N VAL A 36 2.20 1.88 -8.77
CA VAL A 36 1.98 0.55 -8.19
C VAL A 36 1.16 -0.31 -9.14
N THR A 37 1.63 -1.52 -9.42
CA THR A 37 0.84 -2.51 -10.16
C THR A 37 -0.35 -2.99 -9.32
N VAL A 38 -1.48 -3.24 -9.97
CA VAL A 38 -2.70 -3.79 -9.36
C VAL A 38 -2.99 -5.20 -9.89
N ALA A 39 -1.93 -6.00 -10.02
CA ALA A 39 -2.00 -7.34 -10.62
C ALA A 39 -2.04 -8.49 -9.58
N ASP A 40 -1.86 -8.20 -8.28
CA ASP A 40 -1.88 -9.23 -7.22
C ASP A 40 -3.21 -10.00 -7.21
N ASP A 41 -3.17 -11.32 -7.27
CA ASP A 41 -4.36 -12.19 -7.27
C ASP A 41 -4.31 -13.25 -6.16
N GLY A 42 -3.31 -13.17 -5.28
CA GLY A 42 -3.08 -14.11 -4.19
C GLY A 42 -3.75 -13.73 -2.87
N GLY A 43 -4.02 -14.75 -2.03
CA GLY A 43 -4.41 -14.59 -0.62
C GLY A 43 -5.57 -13.61 -0.38
N SER A 44 -5.35 -12.67 0.54
CA SER A 44 -6.31 -11.63 0.95
C SER A 44 -6.77 -10.76 -0.23
N SER A 45 -5.84 -10.33 -1.10
CA SER A 45 -6.15 -9.46 -2.26
C SER A 45 -7.00 -10.20 -3.29
N GLY A 46 -6.63 -11.44 -3.60
CA GLY A 46 -7.38 -12.30 -4.51
C GLY A 46 -8.80 -12.59 -4.03
N ARG A 47 -9.00 -12.81 -2.71
CA ARG A 47 -10.34 -12.99 -2.15
C ARG A 47 -11.20 -11.75 -2.31
N LEU A 48 -10.72 -10.57 -1.90
CA LEU A 48 -11.47 -9.32 -2.04
C LEU A 48 -11.82 -9.02 -3.50
N ARG A 49 -10.88 -9.24 -4.43
CA ARG A 49 -11.15 -9.09 -5.86
C ARG A 49 -12.26 -10.01 -6.36
N ARG A 50 -12.28 -11.27 -5.93
CA ARG A 50 -13.31 -12.24 -6.35
C ARG A 50 -14.67 -11.98 -5.70
N GLU A 51 -14.68 -11.56 -4.45
CA GLU A 51 -15.91 -11.38 -3.66
C GLU A 51 -16.57 -10.03 -3.90
N LEU A 52 -15.77 -8.96 -4.10
CA LEU A 52 -16.25 -7.58 -4.20
C LEU A 52 -16.07 -6.96 -5.59
N GLY A 53 -15.35 -7.62 -6.50
CA GLY A 53 -15.07 -7.09 -7.84
C GLY A 53 -14.12 -5.88 -7.86
N LEU A 54 -13.45 -5.59 -6.74
CA LEU A 54 -12.54 -4.46 -6.58
C LEU A 54 -11.14 -4.75 -7.14
N LEU A 55 -10.37 -3.69 -7.39
CA LEU A 55 -8.94 -3.83 -7.68
C LEU A 55 -8.23 -4.51 -6.48
N PRO A 56 -7.25 -5.39 -6.74
CA PRO A 56 -6.55 -6.06 -5.66
C PRO A 56 -5.66 -5.08 -4.87
N PRO A 57 -5.90 -4.92 -3.56
CA PRO A 57 -5.24 -3.86 -2.78
C PRO A 57 -3.83 -4.22 -2.29
N GLY A 58 -3.34 -5.43 -2.52
CA GLY A 58 -2.16 -5.98 -1.85
C GLY A 58 -0.87 -5.20 -2.07
N ASP A 59 -0.55 -4.87 -3.32
CA ASP A 59 0.65 -4.11 -3.68
C ASP A 59 0.53 -2.64 -3.29
N LEU A 60 -0.67 -2.06 -3.41
CA LEU A 60 -0.96 -0.71 -2.92
C LEU A 60 -0.74 -0.62 -1.41
N ARG A 61 -1.25 -1.59 -0.63
CA ARG A 61 -1.00 -1.69 0.81
C ARG A 61 0.50 -1.73 1.12
N GLN A 62 1.30 -2.49 0.36
CA GLN A 62 2.75 -2.54 0.57
C GLN A 62 3.39 -1.16 0.32
N ALA A 63 3.02 -0.47 -0.76
CA ALA A 63 3.51 0.87 -1.03
C ALA A 63 3.09 1.88 0.06
N PHE A 64 1.83 1.83 0.51
CA PHE A 64 1.30 2.67 1.58
C PHE A 64 2.04 2.46 2.90
N ALA A 65 2.32 1.21 3.29
CA ALA A 65 3.05 0.93 4.53
C ALA A 65 4.47 1.50 4.50
N ALA A 66 5.13 1.48 3.34
CA ALA A 66 6.45 2.10 3.18
C ALA A 66 6.44 3.61 3.39
N PHE A 67 5.34 4.30 3.05
CA PHE A 67 5.16 5.73 3.31
C PHE A 67 4.68 6.02 4.73
N ALA A 68 3.78 5.19 5.27
CA ALA A 68 3.20 5.39 6.59
C ALA A 68 4.21 5.24 7.74
N ALA A 69 5.30 4.49 7.53
CA ALA A 69 6.32 4.28 8.57
C ALA A 69 7.13 5.55 8.94
N GLU A 70 7.00 6.64 8.18
CA GLU A 70 7.66 7.92 8.44
C GLU A 70 6.88 8.79 9.45
N ASP A 71 7.55 9.81 9.99
CA ASP A 71 6.94 10.87 10.83
C ASP A 71 6.10 10.37 12.04
N GLY A 72 6.49 9.23 12.62
CA GLY A 72 5.80 8.63 13.78
C GLY A 72 4.61 7.73 13.43
N GLY A 73 4.38 7.46 12.14
CA GLY A 73 3.31 6.59 11.66
C GLY A 73 3.63 5.09 11.71
N THR A 74 4.66 4.66 12.44
CA THR A 74 5.04 3.24 12.61
C THR A 74 3.85 2.36 13.02
N LEU A 75 3.00 2.84 13.93
CA LEU A 75 1.78 2.14 14.31
C LEU A 75 0.84 1.92 13.12
N TRP A 76 0.67 2.92 12.25
CA TRP A 76 -0.17 2.79 11.06
C TRP A 76 0.44 1.83 10.04
N ALA A 77 1.77 1.85 9.86
CA ALA A 77 2.44 0.86 9.03
C ALA A 77 2.21 -0.57 9.56
N GLU A 78 2.32 -0.78 10.87
CA GLU A 78 2.03 -2.06 11.51
C GLU A 78 0.57 -2.48 11.34
N VAL A 79 -0.38 -1.56 11.57
CA VAL A 79 -1.82 -1.82 11.38
C VAL A 79 -2.10 -2.18 9.92
N PHE A 80 -1.57 -1.44 8.95
CA PHE A 80 -1.79 -1.75 7.52
C PHE A 80 -1.22 -3.12 7.15
N GLN A 81 -0.09 -3.51 7.73
CA GLN A 81 0.55 -4.80 7.49
C GLN A 81 -0.06 -5.96 8.29
N HIS A 82 -0.76 -5.67 9.39
CA HIS A 82 -1.35 -6.68 10.26
C HIS A 82 -2.27 -7.62 9.48
N ARG A 83 -2.11 -8.91 9.76
CA ARG A 83 -2.95 -9.97 9.21
C ARG A 83 -3.70 -10.65 10.34
N PHE A 84 -5.02 -10.70 10.22
CA PHE A 84 -5.84 -11.45 11.16
C PHE A 84 -5.45 -12.93 11.15
N GLY A 85 -5.23 -13.49 12.33
CA GLY A 85 -5.11 -14.93 12.54
C GLY A 85 -6.48 -15.59 12.75
N GLY A 86 -6.47 -16.77 13.38
CA GLY A 86 -7.69 -17.49 13.77
C GLY A 86 -8.40 -18.17 12.59
N ASP A 87 -9.69 -18.38 12.76
CA ASP A 87 -10.61 -19.00 11.81
C ASP A 87 -11.76 -18.05 11.41
N GLY A 88 -12.53 -18.45 10.40
CA GLY A 88 -13.66 -17.66 9.87
C GLY A 88 -13.30 -16.68 8.75
N ALA A 89 -14.24 -15.80 8.42
CA ALA A 89 -14.18 -14.98 7.21
C ALA A 89 -13.01 -13.98 7.17
N LEU A 90 -12.62 -13.44 8.33
CA LEU A 90 -11.51 -12.49 8.42
C LEU A 90 -10.14 -13.17 8.43
N ALA A 91 -10.08 -14.49 8.67
CA ALA A 91 -8.82 -15.20 8.81
C ALA A 91 -7.93 -15.01 7.57
N GLY A 92 -6.70 -14.57 7.82
CA GLY A 92 -5.72 -14.30 6.78
C GLY A 92 -5.95 -13.01 5.98
N HIS A 93 -6.98 -12.19 6.26
CA HIS A 93 -7.07 -10.86 5.66
C HIS A 93 -6.04 -9.92 6.28
N ALA A 94 -5.40 -9.12 5.43
CA ALA A 94 -4.63 -7.98 5.90
C ALA A 94 -5.58 -6.82 6.22
N VAL A 95 -5.42 -6.17 7.37
CA VAL A 95 -6.25 -5.02 7.77
C VAL A 95 -6.18 -3.91 6.73
N GLY A 96 -4.98 -3.58 6.23
CA GLY A 96 -4.81 -2.58 5.18
C GLY A 96 -5.55 -2.91 3.88
N ASN A 97 -5.71 -4.20 3.55
CA ASN A 97 -6.51 -4.58 2.38
C ASN A 97 -8.01 -4.28 2.58
N LEU A 98 -8.52 -4.50 3.79
CA LEU A 98 -9.93 -4.21 4.11
C LEU A 98 -10.19 -2.70 4.17
N LEU A 99 -9.25 -1.92 4.72
CA LEU A 99 -9.33 -0.46 4.71
C LEU A 99 -9.35 0.10 3.29
N LEU A 100 -8.45 -0.37 2.42
CA LEU A 100 -8.41 0.05 1.01
C LEU A 100 -9.66 -0.41 0.25
N ALA A 101 -10.15 -1.62 0.49
CA ALA A 101 -11.40 -2.09 -0.13
C ALA A 101 -12.59 -1.21 0.28
N GLY A 102 -12.73 -0.89 1.57
CA GLY A 102 -13.76 0.02 2.04
C GLY A 102 -13.63 1.43 1.45
N LEU A 103 -12.40 1.92 1.28
CA LEU A 103 -12.14 3.21 0.65
C LEU A 103 -12.56 3.23 -0.84
N PHE A 104 -12.23 2.17 -1.58
CA PHE A 104 -12.69 2.00 -2.96
C PHE A 104 -14.21 1.97 -3.06
N GLU A 105 -14.91 1.30 -2.15
CA GLU A 105 -16.37 1.25 -2.13
C GLU A 105 -17.00 2.60 -1.77
N VAL A 106 -16.47 3.30 -0.76
CA VAL A 106 -16.99 4.60 -0.31
C VAL A 106 -16.87 5.66 -1.40
N LEU A 107 -15.76 5.66 -2.14
CA LEU A 107 -15.48 6.69 -3.14
C LEU A 107 -15.91 6.30 -4.55
N GLY A 108 -16.12 5.00 -4.83
CA GLY A 108 -16.55 4.51 -6.13
C GLY A 108 -15.52 4.68 -7.25
N ASP A 109 -14.33 5.18 -6.95
CA ASP A 109 -13.22 5.41 -7.86
C ASP A 109 -11.89 5.06 -7.18
N PRO A 110 -11.16 4.04 -7.66
CA PRO A 110 -9.87 3.65 -7.10
C PRO A 110 -8.75 4.70 -7.23
N VAL A 111 -8.91 5.70 -8.09
CA VAL A 111 -7.93 6.80 -8.22
C VAL A 111 -8.21 7.91 -7.22
N ALA A 112 -9.47 8.15 -6.90
CA ALA A 112 -9.88 9.13 -5.89
C ALA A 112 -9.66 8.63 -4.45
N ALA A 113 -9.65 7.31 -4.27
CA ALA A 113 -9.37 6.59 -3.04
C ALA A 113 -7.90 6.62 -2.62
#